data_AF-A0A9W6C1H2-F1
#
_entry.id   AF-A0A9W6C1H2-F1
#
_cell.length_a   1.000
_cell.length_b   1.000
_cell.length_c   1.000
_cell.angle_alpha   90.00
_cell.angle_beta   90.00
_cell.angle_gamma   90.00
#
_symmetry.space_group_name_H-M   'P 1'
#
loop_
_entity.id
_entity.type
_entity.pdbx_description
1 polymer ?
#
loop_
_entity_poly.entity_id
_entity_poly.type
_entity_poly.pdbx_seq_one_letter_code
_entity_poly.pdbx_strand_id
1 'polypeptide(L)'
;MAKLTDPQQAEEAAQRLLNDRMDYVRRAITARGALDEAREALKEAEKNDVQAFQAAVNNGGWTADELKKIGLAAPEKNGGGTASEQ
;
A
#
# COMPACT_ATOMS: atom_id res chain seq x y z
N MET A 1 5.32 34.65 31.06
CA MET A 1 4.59 34.29 29.83
C MET A 1 4.34 35.57 29.06
N ALA A 2 4.80 35.69 27.82
CA ALA A 2 4.58 36.88 27.03
C ALA A 2 3.06 37.05 26.80
N LYS A 3 2.52 38.16 27.29
CA LYS A 3 1.13 38.53 27.08
C LYS A 3 1.01 38.87 25.59
N LEU A 4 0.16 38.18 24.84
CA LEU A 4 -0.16 38.52 23.44
C LEU A 4 -0.91 39.86 23.44
N THR A 5 -0.18 40.96 23.55
CA THR A 5 -0.71 42.34 23.48
C THR A 5 -0.37 43.02 22.16
N ASP A 6 0.39 42.35 21.29
CA ASP A 6 0.70 42.79 19.93
C ASP A 6 -0.05 41.91 18.92
N PRO A 7 -1.03 42.47 18.19
CA PRO A 7 -1.79 41.75 17.16
C PRO A 7 -0.93 41.14 16.05
N GLN A 8 0.16 41.79 15.63
CA GLN A 8 1.02 41.24 14.56
C GLN A 8 1.75 39.99 15.03
N GLN A 9 2.26 39.98 16.26
CA GLN A 9 2.90 38.79 16.83
C GLN A 9 1.93 37.63 16.99
N ALA A 10 0.67 37.91 17.34
CA ALA A 10 -0.38 36.90 17.42
C ALA A 10 -0.68 36.29 16.05
N GLU A 11 -0.77 37.12 15.01
CA GLU A 11 -1.00 36.68 13.63
C GLU A 11 0.15 35.83 13.10
N GLU A 12 1.39 36.26 13.30
CA GLU A 12 2.57 35.48 12.90
C GLU A 12 2.61 34.11 13.59
N ALA A 13 2.31 34.06 14.90
CA ALA A 13 2.27 32.81 15.64
C ALA A 13 1.16 31.89 15.13
N ALA A 14 -0.02 32.43 14.84
CA ALA A 14 -1.13 31.67 14.28
C ALA A 14 -0.79 31.14 12.87
N GLN A 15 -0.13 31.94 12.04
CA GLN A 15 0.26 31.54 10.69
C GLN A 15 1.33 30.43 10.71
N ARG A 16 2.32 30.50 11.60
CA ARG A 16 3.32 29.43 11.78
C ARG A 16 2.63 28.12 12.17
N LEU A 17 1.73 28.17 13.16
CA LEU A 17 0.97 26.99 13.58
C LEU A 17 0.09 26.42 12.46
N LEU A 18 -0.53 27.28 11.66
CA LEU A 18 -1.32 26.85 10.50
C LEU A 18 -0.44 26.16 9.46
N ASN A 19 0.72 26.73 9.15
CA ASN A 19 1.66 26.13 8.19
C ASN A 19 2.13 24.74 8.64
N ASP A 20 2.49 24.60 9.92
CA ASP A 20 2.90 23.31 10.50
C ASP A 20 1.78 22.27 10.40
N ARG A 21 0.53 22.66 10.67
CA ARG A 21 -0.63 21.78 10.50
C ARG A 21 -0.85 21.38 9.05
N MET A 22 -0.70 22.32 8.12
CA MET A 22 -0.82 22.04 6.69
C MET A 22 0.25 21.07 6.18
N ASP A 23 1.45 21.08 6.76
CA ASP A 23 2.48 20.10 6.42
C ASP A 23 2.07 18.67 6.76
N TYR A 24 1.39 18.44 7.88
CA TYR A 24 0.85 17.11 8.20
C TYR A 24 -0.22 16.66 7.20
N VAL A 25 -1.07 17.57 6.72
CA VAL A 25 -2.07 17.26 5.69
C VAL A 25 -1.39 16.87 4.38
N ARG A 26 -0.37 17.63 3.95
CA ARG A 26 0.42 17.30 2.74
C ARG A 26 1.05 15.92 2.86
N ARG A 27 1.70 15.62 3.99
CA ARG A 27 2.31 14.30 4.25
C ARG A 27 1.28 13.18 4.20
N ALA A 28 0.09 13.38 4.78
CA ALA A 28 -0.97 12.38 4.76
C ALA A 28 -1.47 12.09 3.33
N ILE A 29 -1.63 13.12 2.50
CA ILE A 29 -2.04 12.97 1.10
C ILE A 29 -0.95 12.24 0.30
N THR A 30 0.32 12.62 0.47
CA THR A 30 1.45 11.92 -0.15
C THR A 30 1.50 10.44 0.25
N ALA A 31 1.34 10.14 1.54
CA ALA A 31 1.32 8.77 2.02
C ALA A 31 0.14 7.96 1.45
N ARG A 32 -1.04 8.60 1.29
CA ARG A 32 -2.20 7.96 0.67
C ARG A 32 -1.97 7.66 -0.81
N GLY A 33 -1.37 8.58 -1.56
CA GLY A 33 -0.98 8.31 -2.95
C GLY A 33 -0.01 7.13 -3.08
N ALA A 34 1.04 7.11 -2.24
CA ALA A 34 2.01 6.00 -2.24
C ALA A 34 1.37 4.65 -1.86
N LEU A 35 0.40 4.64 -0.94
CA LEU A 35 -0.35 3.43 -0.59
C LEU A 35 -1.18 2.92 -1.77
N ASP A 36 -1.85 3.81 -2.49
CA ASP A 36 -2.69 3.43 -3.64
C ASP A 36 -1.81 2.90 -4.80
N GLU A 37 -0.67 3.54 -5.06
CA GLU A 37 0.33 3.04 -6.02
C GLU A 37 0.85 1.65 -5.64
N ALA A 38 1.19 1.43 -4.37
CA ALA A 38 1.66 0.13 -3.88
C ALA A 38 0.59 -0.97 -4.01
N ARG A 39 -0.69 -0.62 -3.82
CA ARG A 39 -1.81 -1.56 -3.99
C ARG A 39 -2.00 -1.98 -5.43
N GLU A 40 -1.93 -1.04 -6.38
CA GLU A 40 -2.02 -1.40 -7.81
C GLU A 40 -0.79 -2.22 -8.25
N ALA A 41 0.40 -1.88 -7.75
CA ALA A 41 1.61 -2.67 -8.02
C ALA A 41 1.49 -4.10 -7.47
N LEU A 42 0.95 -4.27 -6.26
CA LEU A 42 0.70 -5.59 -5.66
C LEU A 42 -0.30 -6.39 -6.50
N LYS A 43 -1.43 -5.78 -6.87
CA LYS A 43 -2.46 -6.43 -7.69
C LYS A 43 -1.94 -6.90 -9.05
N GLU A 44 -1.10 -6.10 -9.71
CA GLU A 44 -0.48 -6.51 -10.96
C GLU A 44 0.56 -7.62 -10.75
N ALA A 45 1.34 -7.56 -9.66
CA ALA A 45 2.27 -8.64 -9.30
C ALA A 45 1.56 -9.96 -9.02
N GLU A 46 0.45 -9.95 -8.27
CA GLU A 46 -0.39 -11.13 -8.00
C GLU A 46 -0.97 -11.71 -9.29
N LYS A 47 -1.48 -10.84 -10.18
CA LYS A 47 -1.96 -11.26 -11.50
C LYS A 47 -0.84 -11.93 -12.32
N ASN A 48 0.34 -11.34 -12.35
CA ASN A 48 1.49 -11.87 -13.09
C ASN A 48 1.97 -13.20 -12.51
N ASP A 49 1.98 -13.36 -11.19
CA ASP A 49 2.31 -14.62 -10.51
C ASP A 49 1.36 -15.74 -10.94
N VAL A 50 0.04 -15.50 -10.86
CA VAL A 50 -0.99 -16.45 -11.32
C VAL A 50 -0.81 -16.80 -12.80
N GLN A 51 -0.58 -15.81 -13.67
CA GLN A 51 -0.41 -16.05 -15.10
C GLN A 51 0.86 -16.86 -15.40
N ALA A 52 1.98 -16.56 -14.74
CA ALA A 52 3.23 -17.28 -14.92
C ALA A 52 3.12 -18.74 -14.48
N PHE A 53 2.52 -18.99 -13.31
CA PHE A 53 2.27 -20.34 -12.83
C PHE A 53 1.35 -21.12 -13.80
N GLN A 54 0.26 -20.51 -14.25
CA GLN A 54 -0.65 -21.13 -15.22
C GLN A 54 0.02 -21.39 -16.56
N ALA A 55 0.89 -20.50 -17.04
CA ALA A 55 1.65 -20.71 -18.27
C ALA A 55 2.61 -21.90 -18.14
N ALA A 56 3.28 -22.06 -16.99
CA ALA A 56 4.13 -23.21 -16.72
C ALA A 56 3.34 -24.54 -16.77
N VAL A 57 2.12 -24.56 -16.21
CA VAL A 57 1.25 -25.74 -16.20
C VAL A 57 0.64 -26.03 -17.57
N ASN A 58 0.04 -25.02 -18.21
CA ASN A 58 -0.75 -25.20 -19.43
C ASN A 58 0.11 -25.32 -20.69
N ASN A 59 1.23 -24.60 -20.73
CA ASN A 59 2.07 -24.49 -21.92
C ASN A 59 3.50 -25.04 -21.69
N GLY A 60 3.98 -24.98 -20.46
CA GLY A 60 5.34 -25.42 -20.09
C GLY A 60 5.49 -26.91 -19.84
N GLY A 61 4.40 -27.68 -19.89
CA GLY A 61 4.41 -29.14 -19.70
C GLY A 61 4.62 -29.60 -18.25
N TRP A 62 4.52 -28.68 -17.29
CA TRP A 62 4.63 -29.00 -15.87
C TRP A 62 3.28 -29.41 -15.28
N THR A 63 3.30 -30.35 -14.34
CA THR A 63 2.18 -30.54 -13.41
C THR A 63 2.37 -29.67 -12.17
N ALA A 64 1.27 -29.32 -11.51
CA ALA A 64 1.32 -28.57 -10.25
C ALA A 64 2.13 -29.30 -9.16
N ASP A 65 2.10 -30.63 -9.13
CA ASP A 65 2.86 -31.44 -8.18
C ASP A 65 4.37 -31.40 -8.44
N GLU A 66 4.80 -31.37 -9.70
CA GLU A 66 6.22 -31.22 -10.04
C GLU A 66 6.74 -29.85 -9.64
N LEU A 67 5.98 -28.79 -9.91
CA LEU A 67 6.32 -27.43 -9.47
C LEU A 67 6.41 -27.36 -7.95
N LYS A 68 5.47 -27.98 -7.23
CA LYS A 68 5.49 -28.04 -5.77
C LYS A 68 6.71 -28.78 -5.24
N LYS A 69 7.14 -29.88 -5.87
CA LYS A 69 8.35 -30.64 -5.48
C LYS A 69 9.63 -29.81 -5.58
N ILE A 70 9.67 -28.84 -6.50
CA ILE A 70 10.81 -27.92 -6.66
C ILE A 70 10.63 -26.60 -5.89
N GLY A 71 9.59 -26.49 -5.06
CA GLY A 71 9.35 -25.34 -4.19
C GLY A 71 8.51 -24.22 -4.80
N LEU A 72 7.96 -24.40 -6.00
CA LEU A 72 7.03 -23.45 -6.60
C LEU A 72 5.59 -23.88 -6.32
N ALA A 73 5.01 -23.33 -5.26
CA ALA A 73 3.61 -23.58 -4.92
C ALA A 73 2.67 -22.82 -5.87
N ALA A 74 1.44 -23.34 -6.00
CA ALA A 74 0.39 -22.62 -6.73
C ALA A 74 0.10 -21.29 -6.02
N PRO A 75 -0.05 -20.19 -6.76
CA PRO A 75 -0.38 -18.90 -6.17
C PRO A 75 -1.77 -18.94 -5.54
N GLU A 76 -1.93 -18.22 -4.43
CA GLU A 76 -3.21 -18.04 -3.76
C GLU A 76 -4.21 -17.42 -4.75
N LYS A 77 -5.36 -18.05 -4.96
CA LYS A 77 -6.44 -17.44 -5.76
C LYS A 77 -7.01 -16.27 -4.95
N ASN A 78 -6.59 -15.05 -5.30
CA ASN A 78 -7.09 -13.76 -4.81
C ASN A 78 -8.30 -13.81 -3.86
N GLY A 79 -8.07 -13.56 -2.55
CA GLY A 79 -9.02 -12.83 -1.71
C GLY A 79 -10.06 -13.60 -0.88
N GLY A 80 -9.74 -14.77 -0.31
CA GLY A 80 -10.62 -15.51 0.61
C GLY A 80 -10.10 -15.64 2.04
N GLY A 81 -9.38 -14.63 2.56
CA GLY A 81 -8.63 -14.73 3.82
C GLY A 81 -9.11 -13.84 4.96
N THR A 82 -10.40 -13.47 5.03
CA THR A 82 -11.05 -13.00 6.26
C THR A 82 -12.53 -13.38 6.26
N ALA A 83 -12.83 -14.67 6.44
CA ALA A 83 -14.12 -15.08 6.99
C ALA A 83 -13.96 -16.45 7.66
N SER A 84 -14.21 -16.47 8.97
CA SER A 84 -14.49 -17.64 9.81
C SER A 84 -13.27 -18.37 10.36
N GLU A 85 -12.77 -17.92 11.51
CA GLU A 85 -12.45 -18.87 12.58
C GLU A 85 -12.79 -18.25 13.95
N GLN A 86 -13.85 -18.81 14.56
CA GLN A 86 -14.33 -18.73 15.95
C GLN A 86 -15.08 -17.48 16.42
#